data_AF-A0A0D6KYM8-F1
#
_entry.id   AF-A0A0D6KYM8-F1
#
_cell.length_a   1.000
_cell.length_b   1.000
_cell.length_c   1.000
_cell.angle_alpha   90.00
_cell.angle_beta   90.00
_cell.angle_gamma   90.00
#
_symmetry.space_group_name_H-M   'P 1'
#
loop_
_entity.id
_entity.type
_entity.pdbx_description
1 polymer ?
#
loop_
_entity_poly.entity_id
_entity_poly.type
_entity_poly.pdbx_seq_one_letter_code
_entity_poly.pdbx_strand_id
1 'polypeptide(L)'
;MTGNRTFYSSYGGGLDLVAPGGEIQNSLSGGILTTGGTWLDGFWQGMSVPDYAWGLALDPLGKYVQVQGTSFSAPIVSGVVALMKGEDPKRRLSRDEIVSILNQTATYDGLNLSKADANRYRLQKEVGFGTVVDAPVSRPSGIFPKAKPVSAQEYFFGRGLVNADAAVQAVKNR
;
A
#
# COMPACT_ATOMS: atom_id res chain seq x y z
N MET A 1 6.23 -7.90 -10.95
CA MET A 1 5.17 -6.96 -10.53
C MET A 1 4.85 -6.05 -11.70
N THR A 2 3.58 -5.71 -11.95
CA THR A 2 3.14 -4.94 -13.13
C THR A 2 2.97 -3.44 -12.87
N GLY A 3 3.20 -2.99 -11.62
CA GLY A 3 3.11 -1.58 -11.24
C GLY A 3 1.71 -0.98 -11.14
N ASN A 4 0.68 -1.76 -11.47
CA ASN A 4 -0.70 -1.31 -11.41
C ASN A 4 -1.17 -1.16 -9.96
N ARG A 5 -2.08 -0.20 -9.73
CA ARG A 5 -2.85 -0.14 -8.48
C ARG A 5 -3.72 -1.40 -8.36
N THR A 6 -3.81 -1.97 -7.17
CA THR A 6 -4.72 -3.08 -6.88
C THR A 6 -6.16 -2.60 -6.83
N PHE A 7 -7.11 -3.45 -7.23
CA PHE A 7 -8.52 -3.05 -7.37
C PHE A 7 -9.13 -2.57 -6.03
N TYR A 8 -8.67 -3.14 -4.92
CA TYR A 8 -9.15 -2.86 -3.57
C TYR A 8 -8.51 -1.63 -2.92
N SER A 9 -7.39 -1.11 -3.45
CA SER A 9 -6.69 0.02 -2.84
C SER A 9 -7.50 1.31 -3.01
N SER A 10 -7.85 1.93 -1.89
CA SER A 10 -8.43 3.27 -1.86
C SER A 10 -7.40 4.32 -2.26
N TYR A 11 -7.83 5.40 -2.90
CA TYR A 11 -6.96 6.43 -3.46
C TYR A 11 -7.64 7.80 -3.43
N GLY A 12 -6.85 8.85 -3.64
CA GLY A 12 -7.32 10.23 -3.67
C GLY A 12 -6.17 11.22 -3.46
N GLY A 13 -6.44 12.50 -3.62
CA GLY A 13 -5.41 13.55 -3.48
C GLY A 13 -4.81 13.74 -2.08
N GLY A 14 -5.27 12.97 -1.08
CA GLY A 14 -4.67 12.91 0.25
C GLY A 14 -3.80 11.67 0.48
N LEU A 15 -3.57 10.84 -0.55
CA LEU A 15 -2.68 9.68 -0.46
C LEU A 15 -1.22 10.16 -0.45
N ASP A 16 -0.44 9.75 0.56
CA ASP A 16 0.97 10.16 0.68
C ASP A 16 1.89 9.40 -0.28
N LEU A 17 1.87 8.07 -0.25
CA LEU A 17 2.68 7.19 -1.10
C LEU A 17 2.13 5.75 -1.08
N VAL A 18 2.70 4.86 -1.90
CA VAL A 18 2.29 3.45 -2.01
C VAL A 18 3.43 2.48 -1.75
N ALA A 19 3.07 1.25 -1.41
CA ALA A 19 3.99 0.11 -1.27
C ALA A 19 3.29 -1.18 -1.75
N PRO A 20 4.02 -2.24 -2.11
CA PRO A 20 3.41 -3.49 -2.57
C PRO A 20 2.47 -4.08 -1.53
N GLY A 21 1.20 -4.26 -1.90
CA GLY A 21 0.17 -4.83 -1.01
C GLY A 21 -0.29 -6.23 -1.40
N GLY A 22 0.24 -6.79 -2.49
CA GLY A 22 -0.16 -8.09 -3.04
C GLY A 22 -1.37 -8.01 -3.97
N GLU A 23 -1.54 -8.98 -4.86
CA GLU A 23 -2.74 -9.15 -5.68
C GLU A 23 -2.90 -10.62 -6.01
N ILE A 24 -3.90 -11.27 -5.41
CA ILE A 24 -4.11 -12.72 -5.48
C ILE A 24 -5.38 -13.11 -6.23
N GLN A 25 -6.14 -12.15 -6.80
CA GLN A 25 -7.39 -12.45 -7.52
C GLN A 25 -7.19 -13.47 -8.65
N ASN A 26 -6.06 -13.39 -9.36
CA ASN A 26 -5.75 -14.26 -10.50
C ASN A 26 -4.66 -15.30 -10.20
N SER A 27 -3.87 -15.11 -9.15
CA SER A 27 -2.79 -16.04 -8.77
C SER A 27 -2.23 -15.71 -7.39
N LEU A 28 -2.06 -16.72 -6.53
CA LEU A 28 -1.40 -16.57 -5.22
C LEU A 28 0.04 -16.04 -5.34
N SER A 29 0.72 -16.25 -6.47
CA SER A 29 2.09 -15.74 -6.68
C SER A 29 2.21 -14.22 -6.71
N GLY A 30 1.07 -13.50 -6.84
CA GLY A 30 1.03 -12.04 -6.74
C GLY A 30 0.89 -11.51 -5.31
N GLY A 31 0.68 -12.38 -4.31
CA GLY A 31 0.51 -11.99 -2.91
C GLY A 31 1.80 -11.54 -2.21
N ILE A 32 1.62 -10.99 -1.02
CA ILE A 32 2.71 -10.78 -0.06
C ILE A 32 2.89 -12.09 0.73
N LEU A 33 4.09 -12.64 0.68
CA LEU A 33 4.43 -13.81 1.49
C LEU A 33 4.58 -13.38 2.94
N THR A 34 3.80 -13.98 3.82
CA THR A 34 3.91 -13.77 5.28
C THR A 34 3.74 -15.08 6.02
N THR A 35 4.08 -15.09 7.31
CA THR A 35 3.74 -16.19 8.19
C THR A 35 2.23 -16.23 8.39
N GLY A 36 1.64 -17.42 8.34
CA GLY A 36 0.26 -17.64 8.74
C GLY A 36 0.09 -17.64 10.27
N GLY A 37 -0.73 -18.55 10.77
CA GLY A 37 -0.82 -18.80 12.22
C GLY A 37 -1.38 -20.16 12.58
N THR A 38 -1.77 -20.95 11.58
CA THR A 38 -2.49 -22.20 11.78
C THR A 38 -1.56 -23.38 11.99
N TRP A 39 -0.23 -23.22 11.87
CA TRP A 39 0.71 -24.33 12.02
C TRP A 39 0.90 -24.79 13.46
N LEU A 40 0.33 -24.07 14.43
CA LEU A 40 0.43 -24.40 15.84
C LEU A 40 -0.39 -25.67 16.14
N ASP A 41 0.19 -26.61 16.90
CA ASP A 41 -0.45 -27.89 17.22
C ASP A 41 -1.86 -27.72 17.82
N GLY A 42 -2.04 -26.70 18.67
CA GLY A 42 -3.33 -26.39 19.27
C GLY A 42 -4.42 -25.99 18.28
N PHE A 43 -4.08 -25.46 17.10
CA PHE A 43 -5.06 -25.13 16.05
C PHE A 43 -5.68 -26.41 15.44
N TRP A 44 -4.91 -27.49 15.36
CA TRP A 44 -5.33 -28.75 14.73
C TRP A 44 -5.90 -29.78 15.72
N GLN A 45 -5.97 -29.45 17.00
CA GLN A 45 -6.45 -30.39 18.02
C GLN A 45 -7.90 -30.81 17.75
N GLY A 46 -8.12 -32.12 17.55
CA GLY A 46 -9.44 -32.68 17.26
C GLY A 46 -9.87 -32.54 15.79
N MET A 47 -9.00 -32.08 14.90
CA MET A 47 -9.23 -32.01 13.45
C MET A 47 -8.28 -32.93 12.68
N SER A 48 -8.71 -33.39 11.51
CA SER A 48 -7.79 -34.03 10.56
C SER A 48 -6.90 -32.96 9.94
N VAL A 49 -5.59 -33.16 10.02
CA VAL A 49 -4.60 -32.29 9.37
C VAL A 49 -4.62 -32.59 7.86
N PRO A 50 -4.82 -31.60 6.97
CA PRO A 50 -4.75 -31.83 5.54
C PRO A 50 -3.31 -32.14 5.11
N ASP A 51 -3.15 -32.82 3.98
CA ASP A 51 -1.86 -33.07 3.32
C ASP A 51 -1.64 -32.16 2.10
N TYR A 52 -2.55 -31.21 1.86
CA TYR A 52 -2.50 -30.24 0.76
C TYR A 52 -2.67 -28.79 1.27
N ALA A 53 -2.19 -27.83 0.49
CA ALA A 53 -2.33 -26.40 0.78
C ALA A 53 -3.79 -25.93 0.61
N TRP A 54 -4.25 -25.02 1.46
CA TRP A 54 -5.66 -24.61 1.52
C TRP A 54 -5.83 -23.10 1.71
N GLY A 55 -6.90 -22.53 1.15
CA GLY A 55 -7.18 -21.10 1.26
C GLY A 55 -6.00 -20.24 0.78
N LEU A 56 -5.44 -19.45 1.70
CA LEU A 56 -4.25 -18.63 1.45
C LEU A 56 -2.93 -19.32 1.79
N ALA A 57 -2.98 -20.50 2.42
CA ALA A 57 -1.80 -21.25 2.83
C ALA A 57 -1.03 -21.81 1.62
N LEU A 58 0.29 -21.88 1.78
CA LEU A 58 1.21 -22.48 0.80
C LEU A 58 1.69 -23.87 1.21
N ASP A 59 1.34 -24.30 2.41
CA ASP A 59 1.65 -25.59 3.00
C ASP A 59 0.44 -26.11 3.78
N PRO A 60 0.34 -27.42 4.06
CA PRO A 60 -0.87 -27.97 4.67
C PRO A 60 -1.17 -27.43 6.07
N LEU A 61 -0.12 -27.03 6.81
CA LEU A 61 -0.25 -26.47 8.15
C LEU A 61 -0.47 -24.96 8.15
N GLY A 62 -0.36 -24.27 7.01
CA GLY A 62 -0.46 -22.83 6.91
C GLY A 62 0.63 -22.08 7.68
N LYS A 63 1.85 -22.62 7.66
CA LYS A 63 3.05 -21.92 8.14
C LYS A 63 3.27 -20.62 7.37
N TYR A 64 3.09 -20.67 6.05
CA TYR A 64 3.19 -19.52 5.16
C TYR A 64 1.90 -19.32 4.39
N VAL A 65 1.55 -18.05 4.19
CA VAL A 65 0.36 -17.65 3.45
C VAL A 65 0.72 -16.56 2.44
N GLN A 66 -0.05 -16.49 1.35
CA GLN A 66 -0.04 -15.37 0.41
C GLN A 66 -1.24 -14.47 0.68
N VAL A 67 -0.98 -13.22 1.05
CA VAL A 67 -2.02 -12.26 1.42
C VAL A 67 -2.05 -11.07 0.48
N GLN A 68 -3.17 -10.37 0.47
CA GLN A 68 -3.31 -9.07 -0.18
C GLN A 68 -3.98 -8.07 0.76
N GLY A 69 -3.66 -6.79 0.59
CA GLY A 69 -4.30 -5.71 1.33
C GLY A 69 -3.37 -4.52 1.55
N THR A 70 -3.96 -3.34 1.72
CA THR A 70 -3.22 -2.14 2.13
C THR A 70 -2.63 -2.29 3.53
N SER A 71 -3.23 -3.14 4.38
CA SER A 71 -2.68 -3.57 5.66
C SER A 71 -1.31 -4.23 5.56
N PHE A 72 -0.91 -4.74 4.38
CA PHE A 72 0.42 -5.29 4.13
C PHE A 72 1.35 -4.29 3.43
N SER A 73 0.82 -3.27 2.75
CA SER A 73 1.61 -2.12 2.29
C SER A 73 2.11 -1.25 3.45
N ALA A 74 1.23 -0.96 4.44
CA ALA A 74 1.55 -0.09 5.58
C ALA A 74 2.78 -0.52 6.42
N PRO A 75 2.96 -1.81 6.78
CA PRO A 75 4.14 -2.26 7.51
C PRO A 75 5.43 -2.19 6.68
N ILE A 76 5.38 -2.27 5.34
CA ILE A 76 6.56 -2.04 4.49
C ILE A 76 7.04 -0.60 4.67
N VAL A 77 6.13 0.36 4.57
CA VAL A 77 6.46 1.79 4.79
C VAL A 77 6.96 2.03 6.21
N SER A 78 6.30 1.44 7.20
CA SER A 78 6.71 1.54 8.61
C SER A 78 8.11 0.94 8.85
N GLY A 79 8.44 -0.16 8.17
CA GLY A 79 9.76 -0.77 8.17
C GLY A 79 10.83 0.15 7.56
N VAL A 80 10.53 0.82 6.45
CA VAL A 80 11.43 1.83 5.86
C VAL A 80 11.68 2.98 6.84
N VAL A 81 10.63 3.50 7.49
CA VAL A 81 10.78 4.52 8.54
C VAL A 81 11.63 4.01 9.71
N ALA A 82 11.49 2.74 10.10
CA ALA A 82 12.34 2.15 11.14
C ALA A 82 13.80 2.10 10.71
N LEU A 83 14.10 1.74 9.45
CA LEU A 83 15.46 1.76 8.89
C LEU A 83 16.03 3.18 8.88
N MET A 84 15.25 4.16 8.41
CA MET A 84 15.64 5.58 8.47
C MET A 84 15.99 6.02 9.89
N LYS A 85 15.17 5.65 10.89
CA LYS A 85 15.46 5.95 12.29
C LYS A 85 16.69 5.20 12.83
N GLY A 86 16.99 4.02 12.30
CA GLY A 86 18.21 3.27 12.62
C GLY A 86 19.48 3.99 12.17
N GLU A 87 19.41 4.69 11.03
CA GLU A 87 20.51 5.52 10.50
C GLU A 87 20.61 6.91 11.14
N ASP A 88 19.64 7.30 11.97
CA ASP A 88 19.68 8.51 12.80
C ASP A 88 19.73 8.16 14.31
N PRO A 89 20.84 7.56 14.80
CA PRO A 89 20.94 7.10 16.18
C PRO A 89 20.90 8.25 17.20
N LYS A 90 21.22 9.48 16.76
CA LYS A 90 21.17 10.69 17.59
C LYS A 90 19.80 11.38 17.57
N ARG A 91 18.81 10.82 16.84
CA ARG A 91 17.43 11.32 16.74
C ARG A 91 17.38 12.80 16.37
N ARG A 92 18.20 13.20 15.39
CA ARG A 92 18.26 14.57 14.88
C ARG A 92 17.06 14.91 14.01
N LEU A 93 16.51 13.91 13.32
CA LEU A 93 15.39 14.09 12.41
C LEU A 93 14.07 14.11 13.17
N SER A 94 13.30 15.16 12.95
CA SER A 94 11.91 15.24 13.35
C SER A 94 11.02 14.29 12.52
N ARG A 95 9.78 14.08 12.99
CA ARG A 95 8.76 13.34 12.24
C ARG A 95 8.55 13.92 10.84
N ASP A 96 8.46 15.24 10.75
CA ASP A 96 8.16 15.92 9.48
C ASP A 96 9.33 15.79 8.50
N GLU A 97 10.57 15.82 8.99
CA GLU A 97 11.75 15.56 8.16
C GLU A 97 11.80 14.12 7.66
N ILE A 98 11.46 13.14 8.50
CA ILE A 98 11.37 11.74 8.08
C ILE A 98 10.31 11.57 7.00
N VAL A 99 9.10 12.13 7.20
CA VAL A 99 8.02 12.08 6.19
C VAL A 99 8.44 12.82 4.91
N SER A 100 9.14 13.94 5.03
CA SER A 100 9.65 14.71 3.89
C SER A 100 10.66 13.89 3.07
N ILE A 101 11.63 13.24 3.72
CA ILE A 101 12.59 12.36 3.05
C ILE A 101 11.86 11.19 2.37
N LEU A 102 10.92 10.56 3.06
CA LEU A 102 10.13 9.44 2.51
C LEU A 102 9.37 9.86 1.25
N ASN A 103 8.75 11.03 1.27
CA ASN A 103 8.03 11.60 0.13
C ASN A 103 8.94 12.04 -1.02
N GLN A 104 10.13 12.58 -0.72
CA GLN A 104 11.10 13.03 -1.74
C GLN A 104 11.81 11.87 -2.44
N THR A 105 11.93 10.73 -1.76
CA THR A 105 12.63 9.54 -2.25
C THR A 105 11.70 8.51 -2.88
N ALA A 106 10.39 8.62 -2.66
CA ALA A 106 9.40 7.84 -3.39
C ALA A 106 9.50 8.08 -4.91
N THR A 107 9.24 7.05 -5.69
CA THR A 107 9.40 7.10 -7.16
C THR A 107 8.19 6.54 -7.89
N TYR A 108 7.90 7.08 -9.07
CA TYR A 108 6.92 6.47 -9.97
C TYR A 108 7.52 5.33 -10.82
N ASP A 109 8.83 5.08 -10.70
CA ASP A 109 9.46 3.97 -11.41
C ASP A 109 8.86 2.63 -11.00
N GLY A 110 8.54 1.82 -12.00
CA GLY A 110 7.86 0.55 -11.78
C GLY A 110 6.38 0.67 -11.40
N LEU A 111 5.80 1.87 -11.37
CA LEU A 111 4.35 2.09 -11.30
C LEU A 111 3.75 2.30 -12.69
N ASN A 112 2.51 1.84 -12.87
CA ASN A 112 1.80 1.95 -14.13
C ASN A 112 0.40 2.52 -13.91
N LEU A 113 0.14 3.70 -14.50
CA LEU A 113 -1.20 4.27 -14.53
C LEU A 113 -2.01 3.59 -15.63
N SER A 114 -2.92 2.71 -15.23
CA SER A 114 -3.76 1.98 -16.18
C SER A 114 -4.62 2.93 -17.01
N LYS A 115 -4.98 2.53 -18.24
CA LYS A 115 -5.93 3.29 -19.08
C LYS A 115 -7.28 3.51 -18.37
N ALA A 116 -7.72 2.51 -17.59
CA ALA A 116 -8.94 2.58 -16.81
C ALA A 116 -8.85 3.66 -15.72
N ASP A 117 -7.76 3.70 -14.97
CA ASP A 117 -7.52 4.71 -13.94
C ASP A 117 -7.37 6.11 -14.54
N ALA A 118 -6.64 6.26 -15.65
CA ALA A 118 -6.52 7.52 -16.37
C ALA A 118 -7.89 8.05 -16.82
N ASN A 119 -8.73 7.19 -17.40
CA ASN A 119 -10.09 7.54 -17.80
C ASN A 119 -10.97 7.89 -16.59
N ARG A 120 -10.86 7.14 -15.49
CA ARG A 120 -11.60 7.41 -14.25
C ARG A 120 -11.23 8.75 -13.65
N TYR A 121 -9.95 9.10 -13.61
CA TYR A 121 -9.50 10.41 -13.15
C TYR A 121 -10.00 11.54 -14.06
N ARG A 122 -9.94 11.37 -15.38
CA ARG A 122 -10.48 12.35 -16.34
C ARG A 122 -11.96 12.63 -16.07
N LEU A 123 -12.77 11.58 -15.94
CA LEU A 123 -14.20 11.71 -15.64
C LEU A 123 -14.42 12.39 -14.29
N GLN A 124 -13.72 11.97 -13.23
CA GLN A 124 -13.83 12.57 -11.89
C GLN A 124 -13.41 14.04 -11.86
N LYS A 125 -12.42 14.42 -12.67
CA LYS A 125 -12.00 15.82 -12.83
C LYS A 125 -13.08 16.65 -13.54
N GLU A 126 -13.80 16.07 -14.50
CA GLU A 126 -14.90 16.72 -15.23
C GLU A 126 -16.17 16.87 -14.38
N VAL A 127 -16.54 15.84 -13.59
CA VAL A 127 -17.79 15.85 -12.78
C VAL A 127 -17.60 16.35 -11.34
N GLY A 128 -16.36 16.48 -10.87
CA GLY A 128 -15.99 16.83 -9.50
C GLY A 128 -15.71 15.60 -8.62
N PHE A 129 -14.63 15.66 -7.85
CA PHE A 129 -14.27 14.61 -6.88
C PHE A 129 -15.32 14.52 -5.76
N GLY A 130 -16.26 13.58 -5.89
CA GLY A 130 -17.30 13.31 -4.89
C GLY A 130 -18.75 13.37 -5.39
N THR A 131 -18.99 13.51 -6.70
CA THR A 131 -20.35 13.50 -7.27
C THR A 131 -20.69 12.09 -7.77
N VAL A 132 -21.53 11.38 -7.02
CA VAL A 132 -22.36 10.32 -7.60
C VAL A 132 -23.52 11.04 -8.28
N VAL A 133 -23.76 10.75 -9.55
CA VAL A 133 -24.75 11.46 -10.41
C VAL A 133 -26.15 11.52 -9.77
N ASP A 134 -26.49 10.56 -8.90
CA ASP A 134 -27.80 10.45 -8.24
C ASP A 134 -27.77 10.50 -6.70
N ALA A 135 -26.65 10.87 -6.07
CA ALA A 135 -26.57 10.96 -4.60
C ALA A 135 -25.69 12.14 -4.13
N PRO A 136 -26.27 13.33 -3.91
CA PRO A 136 -25.54 14.49 -3.37
C PRO A 136 -25.13 14.33 -1.88
N VAL A 137 -25.44 13.20 -1.23
CA VAL A 137 -25.28 12.97 0.21
C VAL A 137 -24.39 11.75 0.50
N SER A 138 -23.18 11.72 -0.08
CA SER A 138 -22.10 10.86 0.42
C SER A 138 -20.78 11.61 0.41
N ARG A 139 -20.80 12.79 1.05
CA ARG A 139 -19.63 13.29 1.76
C ARG A 139 -19.76 12.75 3.19
N PRO A 140 -19.02 11.71 3.61
CA PRO A 140 -18.91 11.41 5.03
C PRO A 140 -18.27 12.64 5.68
N SER A 141 -19.09 13.43 6.38
CA SER A 141 -18.74 14.60 7.20
C SER A 141 -17.88 15.69 6.53
N GLY A 142 -18.43 16.92 6.50
CA GLY A 142 -17.67 18.13 6.22
C GLY A 142 -16.45 18.29 7.15
N ILE A 143 -15.56 19.20 6.75
CA ILE A 143 -14.28 19.65 7.34
C ILE A 143 -13.03 19.28 6.51
N PHE A 144 -13.12 18.47 5.45
CA PHE A 144 -11.98 18.32 4.53
C PHE A 144 -11.96 19.42 3.46
N PRO A 145 -10.90 20.24 3.36
CA PRO A 145 -10.77 21.24 2.30
C PRO A 145 -10.83 20.55 0.93
N LYS A 146 -11.29 21.27 -0.10
CA LYS A 146 -11.20 20.78 -1.49
C LYS A 146 -9.76 20.31 -1.72
N ALA A 147 -9.58 19.03 -2.05
CA ALA A 147 -8.25 18.52 -2.37
C ALA A 147 -7.64 19.41 -3.47
N LYS A 148 -6.39 19.84 -3.25
CA LYS A 148 -5.66 20.60 -4.27
C LYS A 148 -5.64 19.79 -5.58
N PRO A 149 -5.69 20.42 -6.75
CA PRO A 149 -5.59 19.70 -8.01
C PRO A 149 -4.23 18.98 -8.07
N VAL A 150 -4.25 17.66 -7.96
CA VAL A 150 -3.09 16.77 -8.08
C VAL A 150 -3.08 16.10 -9.45
N SER A 151 -1.93 15.61 -9.90
CA SER A 151 -1.86 14.84 -11.16
C SER A 151 -2.62 13.51 -11.04
N ALA A 152 -2.91 12.85 -12.18
CA ALA A 152 -3.51 11.52 -12.14
C ALA A 152 -2.61 10.51 -11.41
N GLN A 153 -1.28 10.58 -11.60
CA GLN A 153 -0.33 9.74 -10.87
C GLN A 153 -0.39 10.00 -9.37
N GLU A 154 -0.38 11.26 -8.95
CA GLU A 154 -0.43 11.62 -7.52
C GLU A 154 -1.77 11.24 -6.89
N TYR A 155 -2.86 11.33 -7.65
CA TYR A 155 -4.18 10.90 -7.20
C TYR A 155 -4.27 9.40 -6.89
N PHE A 156 -3.57 8.54 -7.66
CA PHE A 156 -3.62 7.09 -7.49
C PHE A 156 -2.45 6.51 -6.70
N PHE A 157 -1.31 7.21 -6.65
CA PHE A 157 -0.06 6.69 -6.10
C PHE A 157 0.60 7.63 -5.08
N GLY A 158 0.01 8.79 -4.78
CA GLY A 158 0.64 9.79 -3.91
C GLY A 158 1.96 10.27 -4.50
N ARG A 159 3.04 10.26 -3.72
CA ARG A 159 4.40 10.57 -4.18
C ARG A 159 5.05 9.43 -4.97
N GLY A 160 4.41 8.27 -5.03
CA GLY A 160 4.92 7.08 -5.74
C GLY A 160 5.20 5.92 -4.80
N LEU A 161 5.94 4.95 -5.30
CA LEU A 161 6.37 3.75 -4.59
C LEU A 161 7.46 4.10 -3.57
N VAL A 162 7.30 3.61 -2.34
CA VAL A 162 8.33 3.73 -1.31
C VAL A 162 9.68 3.17 -1.78
N ASN A 163 10.75 3.93 -1.57
CA ASN A 163 12.11 3.53 -1.92
C ASN A 163 12.98 3.47 -0.67
N ALA A 164 13.16 2.26 -0.14
CA ALA A 164 13.90 2.04 1.10
C ALA A 164 15.37 2.50 1.00
N ASP A 165 16.04 2.14 -0.10
CA ASP A 165 17.45 2.47 -0.30
C ASP A 165 17.65 3.98 -0.37
N ALA A 166 16.93 4.67 -1.26
CA ALA A 166 17.04 6.12 -1.39
C ALA A 166 16.69 6.85 -0.08
N ALA A 167 15.66 6.42 0.64
CA ALA A 167 15.28 7.00 1.94
C ALA A 167 16.38 6.84 3.00
N VAL A 168 16.97 5.65 3.11
CA VAL A 168 18.05 5.34 4.05
C VAL A 168 19.33 6.11 3.70
N GLN A 169 19.70 6.16 2.41
CA GLN A 169 20.86 6.95 1.96
C GLN A 169 20.67 8.45 2.22
N ALA A 170 19.46 8.98 2.02
CA ALA A 170 19.16 10.37 2.30
C ALA A 170 19.30 10.73 3.80
N VAL A 171 19.07 9.78 4.70
CA VAL A 171 19.35 9.97 6.13
C VAL A 171 20.85 9.88 6.43
N LYS A 172 21.55 8.88 5.88
CA LYS A 172 22.99 8.69 6.10
C LYS A 172 23.84 9.89 5.69
N ASN A 173 23.44 10.58 4.64
CA ASN A 173 24.19 11.70 4.05
C ASN A 173 23.86 13.07 4.68
N ARG A 174 23.10 13.11 5.78
CA ARG A 174 22.78 14.32 6.55
C ARG A 174 23.64 14.42 7.81
#